data_AF-A0A6G0X6D2-F1
#
_entry.id   AF-A0A6G0X6D2-F1
#
_cell.length_a   1.000
_cell.length_b   1.000
_cell.length_c   1.000
_cell.angle_alpha   90.00
_cell.angle_beta   90.00
_cell.angle_gamma   90.00
#
_symmetry.space_group_name_H-M   'P 1'
#
loop_
_entity.id
_entity.type
_entity.pdbx_description
1 polymer ?
#
loop_
_entity_poly.entity_id
_entity_poly.type
_entity_poly.pdbx_seq_one_letter_code
_entity_poly.pdbx_strand_id
1 'polypeptide(L)'
;MPYIYSNSEYVDMLLIYGEVGKSNRLAAALYQQRFPHRKSPAPKTFQNVENCMRRTGRLPNGDLGTVRQNVVNEQQEVEILASISINPHVSTRILAHEIGLSKTTIHRILKKHKLYPYKVSLVQGLRPIDYEKRLTFISKMCVLYELDRFIFSKILFTDESKFCNNGIMNRRNSHFWSEQNPEWMHETQHQVKWNINVWCGILNGQIIGPYFYDGNLTGKLGIISKIQYTAYESVVMS
;
A
#
# COMPACT_ATOMS: atom_id res chain seq x y z
N MET A 1 -31.59 9.72 -20.98
CA MET A 1 -31.47 10.35 -19.65
C MET A 1 -32.19 11.70 -19.70
N PRO A 2 -33.13 12.01 -18.79
CA PRO A 2 -33.70 13.36 -18.72
C PRO A 2 -32.60 14.38 -18.44
N TYR A 3 -32.71 15.57 -19.01
CA TYR A 3 -31.75 16.65 -18.83
C TYR A 3 -31.76 17.14 -17.38
N ILE A 4 -30.58 17.25 -16.75
CA ILE A 4 -30.40 17.74 -15.39
C ILE A 4 -29.94 19.20 -15.48
N TYR A 5 -30.67 20.10 -14.82
CA TYR A 5 -30.32 21.52 -14.74
C TYR A 5 -29.29 21.76 -13.63
N SER A 6 -28.56 22.87 -13.71
CA SER A 6 -27.65 23.26 -12.63
C SER A 6 -28.43 23.70 -11.38
N ASN A 7 -27.75 23.75 -10.22
CA ASN A 7 -28.36 24.26 -9.00
C ASN A 7 -28.85 25.71 -9.16
N SER A 8 -28.13 26.55 -9.91
CA SER A 8 -28.55 27.94 -10.16
C SER A 8 -29.82 27.98 -11.02
N GLU A 9 -29.89 27.15 -12.06
CA GLU A 9 -31.06 27.07 -12.92
C GLU A 9 -32.31 26.61 -12.15
N TYR A 10 -32.16 25.67 -11.21
CA TYR A 10 -33.25 25.24 -10.34
C TYR A 10 -33.73 26.31 -9.36
N VAL A 11 -32.82 27.11 -8.80
CA VAL A 11 -33.18 28.24 -7.94
C VAL A 11 -33.97 29.27 -8.76
N ASP A 12 -33.49 29.61 -9.96
CA ASP A 12 -34.18 30.55 -10.85
C ASP A 12 -35.58 30.04 -11.24
N MET A 13 -35.73 28.73 -11.47
CA MET A 13 -37.03 28.11 -11.72
C MET A 13 -37.98 28.28 -10.51
N LEU A 14 -37.48 28.04 -9.29
CA LEU A 14 -38.30 28.14 -8.08
C LEU A 14 -38.75 29.59 -7.82
N LEU A 15 -37.86 30.56 -8.04
CA LEU A 15 -38.17 32.00 -7.89
C LEU A 15 -39.24 32.44 -8.89
N ILE A 16 -39.07 32.12 -10.17
CA ILE A 16 -40.05 32.44 -11.23
C ILE A 16 -41.39 31.74 -10.96
N TYR A 17 -41.37 30.49 -10.51
CA TYR A 17 -42.59 29.76 -10.19
C TYR A 17 -43.36 30.39 -9.03
N GLY A 18 -42.66 30.90 -8.01
CA GLY A 18 -43.26 31.68 -6.94
C GLY A 18 -43.84 33.02 -7.42
N GLU A 19 -43.11 33.73 -8.29
CA GLU A 19 -43.50 35.04 -8.82
C GLU A 19 -44.81 35.00 -9.61
N VAL A 20 -45.01 33.97 -10.45
CA VAL A 20 -46.22 33.83 -11.27
C VAL A 20 -47.38 33.15 -10.53
N GLY A 21 -47.34 33.11 -9.19
CA GLY A 21 -48.40 32.52 -8.38
C GLY A 21 -48.54 31.00 -8.54
N LYS A 22 -47.43 30.29 -8.76
CA LYS A 22 -47.37 28.82 -8.93
C LYS A 22 -48.12 28.27 -10.15
N SER A 23 -48.19 29.04 -11.22
CA SER A 23 -48.68 28.58 -12.52
C SER A 23 -47.55 27.99 -13.38
N ASN A 24 -47.62 26.67 -13.64
CA ASN A 24 -46.61 25.94 -14.43
C ASN A 24 -46.37 26.53 -15.84
N ARG A 25 -47.45 26.91 -16.54
CA ARG A 25 -47.37 27.42 -17.92
C ARG A 25 -46.80 28.83 -17.97
N LEU A 26 -47.25 29.69 -17.06
CA LEU A 26 -46.73 31.06 -16.95
C LEU A 26 -45.27 31.07 -16.52
N ALA A 27 -44.87 30.13 -15.64
CA ALA A 27 -43.49 30.00 -15.19
C ALA A 27 -42.57 29.61 -16.35
N ALA A 28 -42.97 28.64 -17.18
CA ALA A 28 -42.19 28.26 -18.36
C ALA A 28 -42.05 29.42 -19.37
N ALA A 29 -43.14 30.15 -19.63
CA ALA A 29 -43.12 31.31 -20.52
C ALA A 29 -42.20 32.43 -19.99
N LEU A 30 -42.34 32.79 -18.71
CA LEU A 30 -41.52 33.83 -18.07
C LEU A 30 -40.05 33.42 -17.97
N TYR A 31 -39.77 32.13 -17.72
CA TYR A 31 -38.40 31.60 -17.68
C TYR A 31 -37.72 31.71 -19.04
N GLN A 32 -38.41 31.36 -20.12
CA GLN A 32 -37.88 31.51 -21.48
C GLN A 32 -37.64 32.98 -21.84
N GLN A 33 -38.52 33.88 -21.40
CA GLN A 33 -38.36 35.32 -21.62
C GLN A 33 -37.15 35.89 -20.88
N ARG A 34 -36.93 35.50 -19.61
CA ARG A 34 -35.81 35.99 -18.79
C ARG A 34 -34.48 35.36 -19.11
N PHE A 35 -34.48 34.11 -19.58
CA PHE A 35 -33.27 33.36 -19.91
C PHE A 35 -33.32 32.79 -21.33
N PRO A 36 -33.24 33.63 -22.38
CA PRO A 36 -33.40 33.20 -23.78
C PRO A 36 -32.32 32.21 -24.24
N HIS A 37 -31.13 32.27 -23.62
CA HIS A 37 -30.00 31.40 -23.94
C HIS A 37 -29.98 30.08 -23.18
N ARG A 38 -30.89 29.88 -22.22
CA ARG A 38 -31.00 28.63 -21.45
C ARG A 38 -32.02 27.70 -22.05
N LYS A 39 -31.87 26.40 -21.76
CA LYS A 39 -32.85 25.41 -22.17
C LYS A 39 -34.17 25.64 -21.43
N SER A 40 -35.27 25.78 -22.18
CA SER A 40 -36.59 25.98 -21.59
C SER A 40 -37.05 24.72 -20.83
N PRO A 41 -37.33 24.82 -19.51
CA PRO A 41 -37.83 23.69 -18.74
C PRO A 41 -39.26 23.34 -19.12
N ALA A 42 -39.61 22.06 -19.01
CA ALA A 42 -41.00 21.65 -19.18
C ALA A 42 -41.86 22.31 -18.07
N PRO A 43 -43.12 22.71 -18.34
CA PRO A 43 -43.97 23.35 -17.34
C PRO A 43 -44.08 22.58 -16.01
N LYS A 44 -44.04 21.25 -16.06
CA LYS A 44 -44.11 20.39 -14.87
C LYS A 44 -42.82 20.39 -14.03
N THR A 45 -41.68 20.78 -14.62
CA THR A 45 -40.38 20.81 -13.94
C THR A 45 -40.40 21.81 -12.78
N PHE A 46 -41.04 22.98 -12.94
CA PHE A 46 -41.15 24.01 -11.91
C PHE A 46 -41.82 23.49 -10.62
N GLN A 47 -42.98 22.85 -10.78
CA GLN A 47 -43.68 22.20 -9.67
C GLN A 47 -42.87 21.04 -9.07
N ASN A 48 -42.19 20.25 -9.90
CA ASN A 48 -41.35 19.14 -9.42
C ASN A 48 -40.20 19.64 -8.55
N VAL A 49 -39.58 20.78 -8.88
CA VAL A 49 -38.53 21.40 -8.06
C VAL A 49 -39.07 21.75 -6.67
N GLU A 50 -40.23 22.43 -6.59
CA GLU A 50 -40.86 22.74 -5.30
C GLU A 50 -41.20 21.47 -4.50
N ASN A 51 -41.79 20.47 -5.16
CA ASN A 51 -42.17 19.21 -4.53
C ASN A 51 -40.96 18.45 -3.99
N CYS A 52 -39.86 18.38 -4.76
CA CYS A 52 -38.62 17.75 -4.32
C CYS A 52 -38.03 18.46 -3.09
N MET A 53 -38.02 19.79 -3.10
CA MET A 53 -37.56 20.59 -1.96
C MET A 53 -38.43 20.39 -0.71
N ARG A 54 -39.76 20.38 -0.85
CA ARG A 54 -40.69 20.18 0.27
C ARG A 54 -40.65 18.76 0.84
N ARG A 55 -40.55 17.75 -0.02
CA ARG A 55 -40.64 16.33 0.39
C ARG A 55 -39.30 15.78 0.87
N THR A 56 -38.21 16.12 0.19
CA THR A 56 -36.89 15.48 0.40
C THR A 56 -35.79 16.48 0.78
N GLY A 57 -36.03 17.79 0.68
CA GLY A 57 -35.01 18.82 0.88
C GLY A 57 -33.91 18.83 -0.18
N ARG A 58 -34.10 18.13 -1.31
CA ARG A 58 -33.11 17.97 -2.39
C ARG A 58 -33.67 18.47 -3.71
N LEU A 59 -32.80 18.98 -4.57
CA LEU A 59 -33.15 19.34 -5.95
C LEU A 59 -33.34 18.09 -6.82
N PRO A 60 -34.04 18.20 -7.97
CA PRO A 60 -34.24 17.10 -8.94
C PRO A 60 -32.96 16.67 -9.69
N ASN A 61 -31.80 16.77 -9.04
CA ASN A 61 -30.56 16.20 -9.53
C ASN A 61 -30.78 14.69 -9.54
N GLY A 62 -30.89 14.10 -10.74
CA GLY A 62 -31.03 12.65 -10.89
C GLY A 62 -30.05 11.97 -9.96
N ASP A 63 -30.55 11.05 -9.15
CA ASP A 63 -29.85 10.45 -8.00
C ASP A 63 -28.37 10.20 -8.34
N LEU A 64 -27.46 11.05 -7.86
CA LEU A 64 -26.02 10.90 -8.04
C LEU A 64 -25.45 9.77 -7.15
N GLY A 65 -26.27 8.75 -6.90
CA GLY A 65 -25.94 7.65 -6.03
C GLY A 65 -27.06 7.38 -5.05
N THR A 66 -28.14 6.75 -5.50
CA THR A 66 -28.59 5.61 -4.73
C THR A 66 -27.41 4.64 -4.76
N VAL A 67 -26.55 4.69 -3.73
CA VAL A 67 -25.60 3.63 -3.49
C VAL A 67 -26.46 2.39 -3.43
N ARG A 68 -26.40 1.55 -4.47
CA ARG A 68 -26.96 0.20 -4.41
C ARG A 68 -26.28 -0.43 -3.20
N GLN A 69 -26.95 -0.43 -2.06
CA GLN A 69 -26.53 -1.25 -0.96
C GLN A 69 -26.71 -2.67 -1.49
N ASN A 70 -25.60 -3.28 -1.94
CA ASN A 70 -25.58 -4.72 -2.13
C ASN A 70 -26.03 -5.30 -0.80
N VAL A 71 -27.25 -5.84 -0.78
CA VAL A 71 -27.84 -6.57 0.33
C VAL A 71 -27.01 -7.84 0.47
N VAL A 72 -25.85 -7.70 1.13
CA VAL A 72 -25.14 -8.87 1.65
C VAL A 72 -25.95 -9.27 2.86
N ASN A 73 -26.38 -10.53 2.90
CA ASN A 73 -27.09 -11.07 4.05
C ASN A 73 -26.14 -11.04 5.26
N GLU A 74 -26.61 -10.60 6.44
CA GLU A 74 -25.82 -10.61 7.68
C GLU A 74 -25.22 -11.99 7.96
N GLN A 75 -25.93 -13.05 7.61
CA GLN A 75 -25.45 -14.42 7.75
C GLN A 75 -24.21 -14.72 6.90
N GLN A 76 -24.16 -14.23 5.66
CA GLN A 76 -22.99 -14.37 4.78
C GLN A 76 -21.81 -13.52 5.27
N GLU A 77 -22.10 -12.35 5.85
CA GLU A 77 -21.08 -11.50 6.46
C GLU A 77 -20.43 -12.18 7.67
N VAL A 78 -21.23 -12.81 8.54
CA VAL A 78 -20.74 -13.61 9.67
C VAL A 78 -19.93 -14.81 9.20
N GLU A 79 -20.36 -15.52 8.16
CA GLU A 79 -19.66 -16.68 7.61
C GLU A 79 -18.27 -16.32 7.06
N ILE A 80 -18.15 -15.18 6.36
CA ILE A 80 -16.86 -14.63 5.90
C ILE A 80 -15.92 -14.40 7.09
N LEU A 81 -16.42 -13.75 8.14
CA LEU A 81 -15.60 -13.39 9.31
C LEU A 81 -15.18 -14.63 10.10
N ALA A 82 -16.07 -15.60 10.26
CA ALA A 82 -15.78 -16.87 10.92
C ALA A 82 -14.70 -17.65 10.16
N SER A 83 -14.82 -17.73 8.83
CA SER A 83 -13.86 -18.44 7.98
C SER A 83 -12.44 -17.86 8.09
N ILE A 84 -12.32 -16.53 8.15
CA ILE A 84 -11.03 -15.85 8.28
C ILE A 84 -10.46 -15.97 9.69
N SER A 85 -11.32 -16.00 10.72
CA SER A 85 -10.89 -16.26 12.10
C SER A 85 -10.27 -17.66 12.24
N ILE A 86 -10.87 -18.66 11.58
CA ILE A 86 -10.36 -20.04 11.58
C ILE A 86 -9.07 -20.15 10.75
N ASN A 87 -9.03 -19.53 9.57
CA ASN A 87 -7.85 -19.56 8.70
C ASN A 87 -7.53 -18.17 8.12
N PRO A 88 -6.65 -17.40 8.78
CA PRO A 88 -6.23 -16.08 8.29
C PRO A 88 -5.49 -16.08 6.95
N HIS A 89 -5.04 -17.25 6.48
CA HIS A 89 -4.31 -17.41 5.22
C HIS A 89 -5.23 -17.71 4.03
N VAL A 90 -6.55 -17.80 4.24
CA VAL A 90 -7.50 -18.10 3.17
C VAL A 90 -7.50 -17.01 2.10
N SER A 91 -7.49 -17.45 0.84
CA SER A 91 -7.56 -16.53 -0.30
C SER A 91 -8.97 -15.96 -0.44
N THR A 92 -9.07 -14.64 -0.63
CA THR A 92 -10.34 -13.97 -0.98
C THR A 92 -11.03 -14.56 -2.22
N ARG A 93 -10.28 -15.24 -3.11
CA ARG A 93 -10.85 -15.92 -4.29
C ARG A 93 -11.46 -17.28 -3.94
N ILE A 94 -10.84 -18.02 -3.01
CA ILE A 94 -11.39 -19.29 -2.51
C ILE A 94 -12.67 -19.00 -1.75
N LEU A 95 -12.60 -18.03 -0.84
CA LEU A 95 -13.74 -17.60 -0.03
C LEU A 95 -14.92 -17.09 -0.90
N ALA A 96 -14.61 -16.43 -2.03
CA ALA A 96 -15.61 -16.02 -3.02
C ALA A 96 -16.34 -17.19 -3.65
N HIS A 97 -15.60 -18.24 -4.00
CA HIS A 97 -16.16 -19.44 -4.60
C HIS A 97 -17.01 -20.24 -3.62
N GLU A 98 -16.56 -20.40 -2.37
CA GLU A 98 -17.26 -21.17 -1.34
C GLU A 98 -18.60 -20.52 -0.94
N ILE A 99 -18.60 -19.20 -0.74
CA ILE A 99 -19.77 -18.45 -0.24
C ILE A 99 -20.68 -17.98 -1.39
N GLY A 100 -20.23 -18.12 -2.65
CA GLY A 100 -20.98 -17.69 -3.83
C GLY A 100 -21.06 -16.17 -3.98
N LEU A 101 -20.08 -15.44 -3.47
CA LEU A 101 -20.00 -13.98 -3.53
C LEU A 101 -18.88 -13.51 -4.45
N SER A 102 -19.03 -12.31 -5.02
CA SER A 102 -17.93 -11.72 -5.78
C SER A 102 -16.74 -11.39 -4.87
N LYS A 103 -15.51 -11.53 -5.40
CA LYS A 103 -14.28 -11.15 -4.69
C LYS A 103 -14.30 -9.69 -4.20
N THR A 104 -14.88 -8.78 -4.98
CA THR A 104 -15.01 -7.37 -4.61
C THR A 104 -15.95 -7.17 -3.42
N THR A 105 -17.05 -7.94 -3.35
CA THR A 105 -17.95 -7.94 -2.19
C THR A 105 -17.21 -8.38 -0.92
N ILE A 106 -16.48 -9.50 -0.97
CA ILE A 106 -15.68 -9.98 0.16
C ILE A 106 -14.67 -8.91 0.58
N HIS A 107 -13.89 -8.37 -0.35
CA HIS A 107 -12.90 -7.35 -0.03
C HIS A 107 -13.51 -6.11 0.64
N ARG A 108 -14.71 -5.69 0.21
CA ARG A 108 -15.46 -4.60 0.84
C ARG A 108 -15.88 -4.93 2.27
N ILE A 109 -16.33 -6.16 2.53
CA ILE A 109 -16.70 -6.65 3.88
C ILE A 109 -15.47 -6.67 4.79
N LEU A 110 -14.34 -7.21 4.32
CA LEU A 110 -13.10 -7.23 5.11
C LEU A 110 -12.66 -5.82 5.48
N LYS A 111 -12.72 -4.88 4.52
CA LYS A 111 -12.38 -3.48 4.77
C LYS A 111 -13.36 -2.82 5.75
N LYS A 112 -14.67 -3.12 5.66
CA LYS A 112 -15.70 -2.64 6.61
C LYS A 112 -15.36 -3.07 8.05
N HIS A 113 -14.86 -4.29 8.23
CA HIS A 113 -14.42 -4.84 9.52
C HIS A 113 -12.96 -4.57 9.87
N LYS A 114 -12.27 -3.67 9.14
CA LYS A 114 -10.87 -3.30 9.36
C LYS A 114 -9.89 -4.49 9.32
N LEU A 115 -10.23 -5.53 8.55
CA LEU A 115 -9.34 -6.65 8.26
C LEU A 115 -8.54 -6.34 7.00
N TYR A 116 -7.22 -6.35 7.12
CA TYR A 116 -6.29 -6.01 6.05
C TYR A 116 -5.32 -7.17 5.78
N PRO A 117 -4.94 -7.38 4.51
CA PRO A 117 -3.87 -8.33 4.20
C PRO A 117 -2.53 -7.75 4.67
N TYR A 118 -1.86 -8.47 5.56
CA TYR A 118 -0.49 -8.16 5.95
C TYR A 118 0.50 -9.09 5.24
N LYS A 119 1.70 -8.58 4.98
CA LYS A 119 2.79 -9.39 4.44
C LYS A 119 3.51 -10.07 5.60
N VAL A 120 3.65 -11.39 5.51
CA VAL A 120 4.45 -12.15 6.46
C VAL A 120 5.91 -11.76 6.31
N SER A 121 6.53 -11.32 7.40
CA SER A 121 7.98 -11.11 7.46
C SER A 121 8.65 -12.46 7.68
N LEU A 122 9.45 -12.90 6.70
CA LEU A 122 10.29 -14.08 6.86
C LEU A 122 11.48 -13.69 7.73
N VAL A 123 11.53 -14.26 8.93
CA VAL A 123 12.68 -14.14 9.84
C VAL A 123 13.44 -15.46 9.87
N GLN A 124 14.73 -15.42 10.17
CA GLN A 124 15.52 -16.64 10.34
C GLN A 124 14.91 -17.48 11.48
N GLY A 125 14.82 -18.80 11.27
CA GLY A 125 14.35 -19.72 12.28
C GLY A 125 15.32 -19.77 13.46
N LEU A 126 14.93 -19.16 14.58
CA LEU A 126 15.69 -19.24 15.83
C LEU A 126 15.44 -20.60 16.48
N ARG A 127 16.51 -21.25 16.95
CA ARG A 127 16.37 -22.44 17.82
C ARG A 127 16.12 -21.99 19.26
N PRO A 128 15.50 -22.81 20.12
CA PRO A 128 15.27 -22.47 21.52
C PRO A 128 16.52 -21.98 22.27
N ILE A 129 17.68 -22.60 21.99
CA ILE A 129 18.96 -22.21 22.61
C ILE A 129 19.49 -20.85 22.15
N ASP A 130 19.07 -20.37 20.99
CA ASP A 130 19.53 -19.09 20.46
C ASP A 130 18.91 -17.92 21.26
N TYR A 131 17.73 -18.11 21.88
CA TYR A 131 17.10 -17.10 22.74
C TYR A 131 17.93 -16.82 23.99
N GLU A 132 18.38 -17.86 24.70
CA GLU A 132 19.20 -17.71 25.91
C GLU A 132 20.55 -17.05 25.62
N LYS A 133 21.19 -17.44 24.52
CA LYS A 133 22.44 -16.83 24.05
C LYS A 133 22.26 -15.35 23.74
N ARG A 134 21.17 -14.99 23.05
CA ARG A 134 20.85 -13.59 22.75
C ARG A 134 20.56 -12.78 24.01
N LEU A 135 19.81 -13.34 24.95
CA LEU A 135 19.51 -12.67 26.22
C LEU A 135 20.80 -12.43 27.02
N THR A 136 21.65 -13.45 27.12
CA THR A 136 22.95 -13.34 27.80
C THR A 136 23.85 -12.29 27.14
N PHE A 137 23.88 -12.25 25.81
CA PHE A 137 24.60 -11.21 25.07
C PHE A 137 24.07 -9.80 25.39
N ILE A 138 22.74 -9.61 25.36
CA ILE A 138 22.10 -8.33 25.70
C ILE A 138 22.44 -7.93 27.13
N SER A 139 22.28 -8.83 28.11
CA SER A 139 22.60 -8.53 29.51
C SER A 139 24.05 -8.12 29.70
N LYS A 140 25.00 -8.81 29.03
CA LYS A 140 26.42 -8.43 29.06
C LYS A 140 26.65 -7.05 28.46
N MET A 141 26.01 -6.75 27.32
CA MET A 141 26.13 -5.44 26.68
C MET A 141 25.55 -4.31 27.53
N CYS A 142 24.44 -4.55 28.24
CA CYS A 142 23.87 -3.57 29.18
C CYS A 142 24.86 -3.22 30.30
N VAL A 143 25.48 -4.23 30.93
CA VAL A 143 26.48 -4.01 31.99
C VAL A 143 27.69 -3.25 31.46
N LEU A 144 28.20 -3.63 30.28
CA LEU A 144 29.34 -2.93 29.66
C LEU A 144 29.00 -1.47 29.33
N TYR A 145 27.77 -1.20 28.91
CA TYR A 145 27.31 0.17 28.63
C TYR A 145 27.13 1.02 29.89
N GLU A 146 26.73 0.41 31.01
CA GLU A 146 26.66 1.10 32.30
C GLU A 146 28.04 1.50 32.81
N LEU A 147 29.04 0.63 32.61
CA LEU A 147 30.44 0.89 32.98
C LEU A 147 31.11 1.90 32.05
N ASP A 148 30.81 1.83 30.74
CA ASP A 148 31.36 2.73 29.73
C ASP A 148 30.29 3.10 28.70
N ARG A 149 29.82 4.34 28.78
CA ARG A 149 28.83 4.90 27.85
C ARG A 149 29.33 5.00 26.41
N PHE A 150 30.65 4.94 26.20
CA PHE A 150 31.28 4.96 24.89
C PHE A 150 31.64 3.55 24.39
N ILE A 151 31.18 2.47 25.02
CA ILE A 151 31.53 1.11 24.60
C ILE A 151 31.23 0.84 23.11
N PHE A 152 30.13 1.39 22.58
CA PHE A 152 29.75 1.20 21.18
C PHE A 152 30.72 1.85 20.18
N SER A 153 31.42 2.93 20.55
CA SER A 153 32.46 3.50 19.68
C SER A 153 33.73 2.66 19.64
N LYS A 154 33.91 1.77 20.62
CA LYS A 154 35.06 0.87 20.74
C LYS A 154 34.81 -0.52 20.13
N ILE A 155 33.59 -0.80 19.67
CA ILE A 155 33.23 -2.06 19.04
C ILE A 155 33.35 -1.91 17.52
N LEU A 156 34.17 -2.77 16.91
CA LEU A 156 34.21 -2.96 15.47
C LEU A 156 33.11 -3.96 15.05
N PHE A 157 32.07 -3.46 14.39
CA PHE A 157 31.07 -4.30 13.76
C PHE A 157 31.54 -4.71 12.37
N THR A 158 31.61 -5.99 12.07
CA THR A 158 32.07 -6.49 10.77
C THR A 158 31.00 -7.35 10.12
N ASP A 159 30.83 -7.24 8.82
CA ASP A 159 29.98 -8.15 8.05
C ASP A 159 30.60 -8.45 6.68
N GLU A 160 30.12 -9.54 6.08
CA GLU A 160 30.52 -10.00 4.76
C GLU A 160 29.30 -10.04 3.85
N SER A 161 29.42 -9.46 2.66
CA SER A 161 28.39 -9.48 1.63
C SER A 161 28.92 -10.07 0.34
N LYS A 162 28.08 -10.86 -0.35
CA LYS A 162 28.41 -11.45 -1.65
C LYS A 162 27.62 -10.73 -2.75
N PHE A 163 28.32 -10.07 -3.66
CA PHE A 163 27.73 -9.53 -4.88
C PHE A 163 27.92 -10.53 -6.02
N CYS A 164 26.87 -10.73 -6.81
CA CYS A 164 26.88 -11.65 -7.94
C CYS A 164 26.24 -10.94 -9.16
N ASN A 165 26.69 -11.28 -10.37
CA ASN A 165 26.05 -10.77 -11.60
C ASN A 165 24.65 -11.33 -11.86
N ASN A 166 24.22 -12.32 -11.09
CA ASN A 166 22.89 -12.90 -11.16
C ASN A 166 21.82 -12.01 -10.49
N GLY A 167 22.11 -10.71 -10.38
CA GLY A 167 21.35 -9.70 -9.64
C GLY A 167 19.89 -10.08 -9.64
N ILE A 168 19.36 -10.34 -8.45
CA ILE A 168 17.99 -10.83 -8.25
C ILE A 168 17.09 -9.82 -8.96
N MET A 169 16.70 -10.12 -10.21
CA MET A 169 15.83 -9.25 -10.96
C MET A 169 14.54 -9.22 -10.17
N ASN A 170 14.28 -8.08 -9.54
CA ASN A 170 13.06 -7.91 -8.80
C ASN A 170 11.93 -7.86 -9.82
N ARG A 171 11.31 -9.01 -10.11
CA ARG A 171 10.22 -9.16 -11.07
C ARG A 171 9.04 -8.20 -10.79
N ARG A 172 8.92 -7.68 -9.56
CA ARG A 172 7.92 -6.64 -9.21
C ARG A 172 8.28 -5.24 -9.71
N ASN A 173 9.53 -4.98 -10.06
CA ASN A 173 9.99 -3.69 -10.58
C ASN A 173 10.27 -3.74 -12.09
N SER A 174 10.31 -4.92 -12.70
CA SER A 174 10.46 -5.11 -14.15
C SER A 174 9.12 -4.92 -14.87
N HIS A 175 8.69 -3.67 -15.00
CA HIS A 175 7.48 -3.31 -15.75
C HIS A 175 7.84 -2.73 -17.11
N PHE A 176 7.15 -3.21 -18.15
CA PHE A 176 7.25 -2.69 -19.50
C PHE A 176 5.87 -2.20 -19.94
N TRP A 177 5.82 -1.01 -20.52
CA TRP A 177 4.61 -0.46 -21.11
C TRP A 177 4.65 -0.75 -22.61
N SER A 178 3.63 -1.43 -23.12
CA SER A 178 3.49 -1.74 -24.55
C SER A 178 2.01 -1.86 -24.91
N GLU A 179 1.63 -1.44 -26.11
CA GLU A 179 0.25 -1.55 -26.63
C GLU A 179 -0.13 -3.00 -26.97
N GLN A 180 0.86 -3.85 -27.25
CA GLN A 180 0.70 -5.29 -27.52
C GLN A 180 1.76 -6.08 -26.75
N ASN A 181 1.46 -7.34 -26.39
CA ASN A 181 2.39 -8.17 -25.62
C ASN A 181 3.71 -8.36 -26.42
N PRO A 182 4.85 -7.82 -25.94
CA PRO A 182 6.09 -7.91 -26.69
C PRO A 182 6.77 -9.28 -26.58
N GLU A 183 6.20 -10.24 -25.83
CA GLU A 183 6.81 -11.56 -25.54
C GLU A 183 8.27 -11.43 -25.07
N TRP A 184 8.55 -10.41 -24.25
CA TRP A 184 9.92 -10.09 -23.86
C TRP A 184 10.50 -11.20 -23.00
N MET A 185 11.53 -11.87 -23.52
CA MET A 185 12.32 -12.85 -22.79
C MET A 185 13.58 -12.17 -22.27
N HIS A 186 13.75 -12.15 -20.94
CA HIS A 186 15.04 -11.77 -20.34
C HIS A 186 15.84 -13.04 -20.14
N GLU A 187 16.95 -13.19 -20.88
CA GLU A 187 17.88 -14.28 -20.64
C GLU A 187 18.33 -14.23 -19.17
N THR A 188 18.01 -15.27 -18.42
CA THR A 188 18.42 -15.39 -17.02
C THR A 188 19.24 -16.67 -16.90
N GLN A 189 20.46 -16.62 -17.43
CA GLN A 189 21.54 -17.59 -17.20
C GLN A 189 22.80 -17.13 -17.94
N HIS A 190 23.64 -16.32 -17.30
CA HIS A 190 25.00 -16.15 -17.79
C HIS A 190 25.78 -17.45 -17.50
N GLN A 191 26.31 -18.10 -18.55
CA GLN A 191 27.17 -19.29 -18.43
C GLN A 191 28.41 -19.01 -17.55
N VAL A 192 28.81 -17.74 -17.43
CA VAL A 192 29.84 -17.26 -16.51
C VAL A 192 29.19 -16.60 -15.30
N LYS A 193 29.18 -17.32 -14.17
CA LYS A 193 28.82 -16.78 -12.85
C LYS A 193 30.08 -16.20 -12.21
N TRP A 194 30.11 -14.89 -11.98
CA TRP A 194 31.10 -14.30 -11.09
C TRP A 194 30.43 -13.88 -9.78
N ASN A 195 31.13 -14.12 -8.69
CA ASN A 195 30.79 -13.61 -7.37
C ASN A 195 32.02 -12.89 -6.82
N ILE A 196 31.79 -11.79 -6.14
CA ILE A 196 32.81 -11.07 -5.39
C ILE A 196 32.33 -10.96 -3.96
N ASN A 197 33.20 -11.32 -3.02
CA ASN A 197 32.90 -11.15 -1.62
C ASN A 197 33.49 -9.83 -1.16
N VAL A 198 32.75 -9.16 -0.29
CA VAL A 198 33.10 -7.87 0.27
C VAL A 198 33.08 -8.00 1.77
N TRP A 199 34.18 -7.63 2.39
CA TRP A 199 34.24 -7.42 3.83
C TRP A 199 34.15 -5.92 4.13
N CYS A 200 33.38 -5.56 5.15
CA CYS A 200 33.28 -4.20 5.63
C CYS A 200 33.13 -4.16 7.15
N GLY A 201 33.82 -3.23 7.78
CA GLY A 201 33.75 -2.93 9.20
C GLY A 201 33.13 -1.55 9.45
N ILE A 202 32.52 -1.38 10.61
CA ILE A 202 32.07 -0.09 11.14
C ILE A 202 32.64 0.05 12.55
N LEU A 203 33.41 1.11 12.77
CA LEU A 203 33.98 1.46 14.07
C LEU A 203 33.71 2.94 14.33
N ASN A 204 33.12 3.26 15.50
CA ASN A 204 32.79 4.63 15.87
C ASN A 204 32.02 5.42 14.78
N GLY A 205 31.10 4.75 14.07
CA GLY A 205 30.34 5.36 12.96
C GLY A 205 31.13 5.59 11.67
N GLN A 206 32.42 5.26 11.63
CA GLN A 206 33.24 5.28 10.42
C GLN A 206 33.29 3.91 9.77
N ILE A 207 33.28 3.89 8.44
CA ILE A 207 33.39 2.68 7.64
C ILE A 207 34.87 2.34 7.45
N ILE A 208 35.23 1.09 7.71
CA ILE A 208 36.55 0.49 7.45
C ILE A 208 36.39 -0.58 6.36
N GLY A 209 36.98 -0.37 5.19
CA GLY A 209 36.69 -1.13 3.97
C GLY A 209 36.05 -0.24 2.90
N PRO A 210 35.42 -0.76 1.83
CA PRO A 210 35.17 -2.18 1.50
C PRO A 210 36.41 -2.91 0.97
N TYR A 211 36.65 -4.13 1.46
CA TYR A 211 37.69 -4.99 0.94
C TYR A 211 37.09 -6.08 0.06
N PHE A 212 37.46 -6.05 -1.22
CA PHE A 212 36.99 -7.00 -2.22
C PHE A 212 37.97 -8.16 -2.36
N TYR A 213 37.44 -9.38 -2.40
CA TYR A 213 38.25 -10.57 -2.63
C TYR A 213 37.46 -11.67 -3.34
N ASP A 214 38.21 -12.49 -4.08
CA ASP A 214 37.68 -13.62 -4.83
C ASP A 214 37.76 -14.91 -4.01
N GLY A 215 36.68 -15.71 -4.04
CA GLY A 215 36.59 -16.99 -3.32
C GLY A 215 36.01 -16.87 -1.89
N ASN A 216 35.66 -18.01 -1.27
CA ASN A 216 35.11 -18.03 0.08
C ASN A 216 36.24 -17.86 1.12
N LEU A 217 35.99 -17.10 2.20
CA LEU A 217 36.87 -17.07 3.36
C LEU A 217 36.89 -18.45 4.02
N THR A 218 37.88 -19.26 3.66
CA THR A 218 38.28 -20.40 4.48
C THR A 218 39.02 -19.86 5.70
N GLY A 219 38.87 -20.49 6.87
CA GLY A 219 39.35 -19.95 8.16
C GLY A 219 40.83 -19.52 8.20
N LYS A 220 41.66 -19.95 7.25
CA LYS A 220 43.04 -19.47 7.06
C LYS A 220 43.13 -18.03 6.49
N LEU A 221 42.28 -17.65 5.54
CA LEU A 221 42.27 -16.30 4.94
C LEU A 221 41.66 -15.25 5.87
N GLY A 222 40.63 -15.62 6.65
CA GLY A 222 39.99 -14.70 7.62
C GLY A 222 40.85 -14.34 8.83
N ILE A 223 41.84 -15.18 9.16
CA ILE A 223 42.84 -14.87 10.19
C ILE A 223 43.94 -13.97 9.63
N ILE A 224 44.39 -14.18 8.39
CA ILE A 224 45.45 -13.37 7.77
C ILE A 224 44.99 -11.93 7.52
N SER A 225 43.74 -11.71 7.07
CA SER A 225 43.20 -10.35 6.90
C SER A 225 42.96 -9.62 8.24
N LYS A 226 42.51 -10.34 9.28
CA LYS A 226 42.37 -9.77 10.64
C LYS A 226 43.72 -9.46 11.28
N ILE A 227 44.73 -10.33 11.15
CA ILE A 227 46.07 -10.13 11.71
C ILE A 227 46.84 -9.00 10.99
N GLN A 228 46.70 -8.86 9.66
CA GLN A 228 47.32 -7.74 8.94
C GLN A 228 46.82 -6.37 9.45
N TYR A 229 45.55 -6.25 9.82
CA TYR A 229 45.01 -5.01 10.38
C TYR A 229 45.47 -4.76 11.83
N THR A 230 45.58 -5.80 12.67
CA THR A 230 46.08 -5.62 14.06
C THR A 230 47.57 -5.22 14.08
N ALA A 231 48.36 -5.71 13.12
CA ALA A 231 49.78 -5.35 13.00
C ALA A 231 50.01 -3.91 12.49
N TYR A 232 49.11 -3.37 11.66
CA TYR A 232 49.20 -1.97 11.20
C TYR A 232 48.91 -0.96 12.32
N GLU A 233 48.01 -1.28 13.26
CA GLU A 233 47.76 -0.43 14.43
C GLU A 233 48.94 -0.42 15.43
N SER A 234 49.81 -1.44 15.41
CA SER A 234 51.00 -1.47 16.28
C SER A 234 52.16 -0.61 15.76
N VAL A 235 52.14 -0.21 14.47
CA VAL A 235 53.21 0.58 13.83
C VAL A 235 52.85 2.07 13.71
N VAL A 236 51.58 2.44 13.92
CA VAL A 236 51.12 3.85 13.84
C VAL A 236 50.89 4.49 15.23
N MET A 237 51.09 3.74 16.32
CA MET A 237 50.95 4.20 17.71
C MET A 237 52.25 4.13 18.52
N SER A 238 53.41 4.30 17.87
CA SER A 238 54.70 4.65 18.52
C SER A 238 55.12 6.04 18.08
#